data_AF-A0A4Z2BER3-F1
#
_entry.id   AF-A0A4Z2BER3-F1
#
_cell.length_a   1.000
_cell.length_b   1.000
_cell.length_c   1.000
_cell.angle_alpha   90.00
_cell.angle_beta   90.00
_cell.angle_gamma   90.00
#
_symmetry.space_group_name_H-M   'P 1'
#
loop_
_entity.id
_entity.type
_entity.pdbx_description
1 polymer ?
#
loop_
_entity_poly.entity_id
_entity_poly.type
_entity_poly.pdbx_seq_one_letter_code
_entity_poly.pdbx_strand_id
1 'polypeptide(L)'
;MVRSAAWRRSLLCVLALSLGLASPPCKARIYTNHWAVRIGGGPDVAERIAEKYGYRNMGQIGDLKDHYHFFHSRTIKRSTLSSRGRHSFISMEPKVEWIQQQVVKRRIKRDYKPAPPRSLSKPRPHQSRPGQHLL
;
A
#
# COMPACT_ATOMS: atom_id res chain seq x y z
N MET A 1 5.66 49.90 -15.13
CA MET A 1 6.02 48.93 -14.05
C MET A 1 5.26 47.58 -14.16
N VAL A 2 4.85 47.12 -15.36
CA VAL A 2 3.99 45.92 -15.53
C VAL A 2 4.78 44.66 -15.99
N ARG A 3 5.98 44.83 -16.56
CA ARG A 3 6.77 43.74 -17.16
C ARG A 3 7.39 42.76 -16.15
N SER A 4 7.59 43.18 -14.89
CA SER A 4 8.24 42.36 -13.85
C SER A 4 7.27 41.38 -13.15
N ALA A 5 5.98 41.71 -13.09
CA ALA A 5 4.98 40.90 -12.40
C ALA A 5 4.59 39.64 -13.19
N ALA A 6 4.46 39.75 -14.52
CA ALA A 6 4.15 38.63 -15.40
C ALA A 6 5.26 37.59 -15.43
N TRP A 7 6.52 38.04 -15.39
CA TRP A 7 7.68 37.16 -15.37
C TRP A 7 7.82 36.43 -14.03
N ARG A 8 7.57 37.12 -12.91
CA ARG A 8 7.52 36.52 -11.56
C ARG A 8 6.42 35.47 -11.46
N ARG A 9 5.22 35.76 -11.97
CA ARG A 9 4.11 34.79 -12.00
C ARG A 9 4.43 33.57 -12.86
N SER A 10 5.05 33.78 -14.03
CA SER A 10 5.48 32.68 -14.90
C SER A 10 6.59 31.84 -14.26
N LEU A 11 7.56 32.47 -13.60
CA LEU A 11 8.61 31.75 -12.85
C LEU A 11 8.01 30.92 -11.71
N LEU A 12 7.06 31.49 -10.96
CA LEU A 12 6.37 30.78 -9.88
C LEU A 12 5.56 29.59 -10.40
N CYS A 13 4.88 29.73 -11.54
CA CYS A 13 4.17 28.63 -12.19
C CYS A 13 5.13 27.51 -12.64
N VAL A 14 6.25 27.88 -13.27
CA VAL A 14 7.26 26.91 -13.72
C VAL A 14 7.94 26.21 -12.53
N LEU A 15 8.22 26.94 -11.45
CA LEU A 15 8.74 26.38 -10.20
C LEU A 15 7.74 25.43 -9.52
N ALA A 16 6.45 25.79 -9.48
CA ALA A 16 5.42 24.91 -8.93
C ALA A 16 5.27 23.61 -9.75
N LEU A 17 5.33 23.71 -11.09
CA LEU A 17 5.27 22.56 -11.99
C LEU A 17 6.50 21.66 -11.86
N SER A 18 7.70 22.23 -11.73
CA SER A 18 8.94 21.44 -11.56
C SER A 18 9.01 20.73 -10.22
N LEU A 19 8.53 21.35 -9.13
CA LEU A 19 8.42 20.69 -7.82
C LEU A 19 7.39 19.55 -7.83
N GLY A 20 6.28 19.69 -8.56
CA GLY A 20 5.27 18.64 -8.70
C GLY A 20 5.79 17.39 -9.42
N LEU A 21 6.55 17.59 -10.52
CA LEU A 21 7.10 16.50 -11.34
C LEU A 21 8.28 15.77 -10.69
N ALA A 22 9.03 16.46 -9.82
CA ALA A 22 10.16 15.90 -9.09
C ALA A 22 9.75 15.07 -7.86
N SER A 23 8.45 14.93 -7.59
CA SER A 23 7.99 14.16 -6.43
C SER A 23 8.25 12.65 -6.64
N PRO A 24 8.95 11.99 -5.69
CA PRO A 24 9.16 10.55 -5.78
C PRO A 24 7.81 9.82 -5.73
N PRO A 25 7.64 8.69 -6.44
CA PRO A 25 6.38 7.96 -6.45
C PRO A 25 5.99 7.55 -5.02
N CYS A 26 4.83 8.02 -4.57
CA CYS A 26 4.27 7.70 -3.27
C CYS A 26 4.04 6.19 -3.14
N LYS A 27 4.81 5.51 -2.29
CA LYS A 27 4.57 4.10 -1.95
C LYS A 27 3.38 4.01 -0.99
N ALA A 28 2.19 3.76 -1.52
CA ALA A 28 1.01 3.56 -0.70
C ALA A 28 1.13 2.26 0.14
N ARG A 29 0.81 2.36 1.44
CA ARG A 29 0.62 1.17 2.30
C ARG A 29 -0.67 0.48 1.86
N ILE A 30 -0.61 -0.83 1.64
CA ILE A 30 -1.78 -1.63 1.27
C ILE A 30 -2.28 -2.37 2.51
N TYR A 31 -3.48 -2.06 2.96
CA TYR A 31 -4.15 -2.67 4.11
C TYR A 31 -4.99 -3.86 3.69
N THR A 32 -5.15 -4.81 4.61
CA THR A 32 -6.00 -6.00 4.46
C THR A 32 -7.14 -5.97 5.47
N ASN A 33 -8.11 -6.87 5.31
CA ASN A 33 -9.24 -6.99 6.23
C ASN A 33 -8.95 -7.80 7.50
N HIS A 34 -7.68 -8.08 7.76
CA HIS A 34 -7.21 -8.89 8.88
C HIS A 34 -6.63 -7.99 9.98
N TRP A 35 -6.93 -8.34 11.22
CA TRP A 35 -6.51 -7.61 12.40
C TRP A 35 -5.91 -8.57 13.41
N ALA A 36 -4.83 -8.16 14.04
CA ALA A 36 -4.31 -8.79 15.24
C ALA A 36 -4.76 -7.95 16.44
N VAL A 37 -5.35 -8.59 17.44
CA VAL A 37 -5.90 -7.94 18.62
C VAL A 37 -5.39 -8.66 19.86
N ARG A 38 -4.97 -7.92 20.87
CA ARG A 38 -4.63 -8.45 22.18
C ARG A 38 -5.79 -8.17 23.14
N ILE A 39 -6.42 -9.21 23.68
CA ILE A 39 -7.61 -9.12 24.51
C ILE A 39 -7.41 -9.94 25.77
N GLY A 40 -7.43 -9.28 26.92
CA GLY A 40 -7.38 -9.96 28.22
C GLY A 40 -8.70 -10.68 28.55
N GLY A 41 -8.59 -11.83 29.21
CA GLY A 41 -9.73 -12.59 29.72
C GLY A 41 -10.18 -13.77 28.86
N GLY A 42 -9.36 -14.20 27.90
CA GLY A 42 -9.54 -15.48 27.20
C GLY A 42 -10.40 -15.41 25.92
N PRO A 43 -10.55 -16.57 25.25
CA PRO A 43 -11.16 -16.66 23.92
C PRO A 43 -12.63 -16.26 23.90
N ASP A 44 -13.39 -16.56 24.97
CA ASP A 44 -14.81 -16.21 25.07
C ASP A 44 -15.03 -14.69 25.09
N VAL A 45 -14.11 -13.95 25.71
CA VAL A 45 -14.15 -12.49 25.71
C VAL A 45 -13.83 -11.95 24.32
N ALA A 46 -12.84 -12.54 23.65
CA ALA A 46 -12.47 -12.17 22.30
C ALA A 46 -13.63 -12.40 21.32
N GLU A 47 -14.33 -13.54 21.41
CA GLU A 47 -15.49 -13.84 20.57
C GLU A 47 -16.59 -12.79 20.73
N ARG A 48 -16.98 -12.50 21.99
CA ARG A 48 -18.01 -11.50 22.29
C ARG A 48 -17.64 -10.10 21.77
N ILE A 49 -16.37 -9.71 21.87
CA ILE A 49 -15.90 -8.42 21.33
C ILE A 49 -15.92 -8.44 19.80
N ALA A 50 -15.53 -9.55 19.18
CA ALA A 50 -15.57 -9.69 17.73
C ALA A 50 -17.01 -9.48 17.22
N GLU A 51 -17.98 -10.19 17.79
CA GLU A 51 -19.39 -10.08 17.44
C GLU A 51 -19.94 -8.65 17.66
N LYS A 52 -19.64 -8.05 18.82
CA LYS A 52 -20.08 -6.68 19.18
C LYS A 52 -19.70 -5.64 18.13
N TYR A 53 -18.51 -5.76 17.52
CA TYR A 53 -18.00 -4.82 16.54
C TYR A 53 -18.14 -5.31 15.09
N GLY A 54 -18.76 -6.46 14.84
CA GLY A 54 -18.95 -7.02 13.50
C GLY A 54 -17.68 -7.58 12.87
N TYR A 55 -16.77 -8.11 13.68
CA TYR A 55 -15.66 -8.95 13.25
C TYR A 55 -16.02 -10.42 13.39
N ARG A 56 -15.36 -11.25 12.59
CA ARG A 56 -15.31 -12.69 12.79
C ARG A 56 -14.02 -13.04 13.51
N ASN A 57 -14.12 -13.71 14.65
CA ASN A 57 -12.96 -14.26 15.33
C ASN A 57 -12.44 -15.48 14.54
N MET A 58 -11.14 -15.48 14.24
CA MET A 58 -10.46 -16.57 13.53
C MET A 58 -9.64 -17.44 14.50
N GLY A 59 -9.72 -17.16 15.80
CA GLY A 59 -9.00 -17.87 16.85
C GLY A 59 -7.70 -17.19 17.29
N GLN A 60 -6.97 -17.88 18.16
CA GLN A 60 -5.71 -17.42 18.72
C GLN A 60 -4.59 -17.45 17.67
N ILE A 61 -3.68 -16.47 17.75
CA ILE A 61 -2.52 -16.37 16.85
C ILE A 61 -1.40 -17.25 17.38
N GLY A 62 -1.31 -18.49 16.89
CA GLY A 62 -0.26 -19.42 17.29
C GLY A 62 -0.26 -19.67 18.79
N ASP A 63 0.90 -19.54 19.43
CA ASP A 63 1.13 -19.70 20.87
C ASP A 63 1.07 -18.38 21.65
N LEU A 64 0.83 -17.24 20.97
CA LEU A 64 0.78 -15.93 21.61
C LEU A 64 -0.46 -15.85 22.50
N LYS A 65 -0.24 -15.80 23.82
CA LYS A 65 -1.31 -15.69 24.81
C LYS A 65 -2.10 -14.40 24.60
N ASP A 66 -3.42 -14.49 24.67
CA ASP A 66 -4.35 -13.37 24.57
C ASP A 66 -4.31 -12.61 23.23
N HIS A 67 -3.66 -13.17 22.20
CA HIS A 67 -3.64 -12.59 20.85
C HIS A 67 -4.59 -13.34 19.92
N TYR A 68 -5.54 -12.62 19.34
CA TYR A 68 -6.58 -13.16 18.49
C TYR A 68 -6.57 -12.51 17.11
N HIS A 69 -6.98 -13.28 16.12
CA HIS A 69 -7.06 -12.85 14.74
C HIS A 69 -8.50 -12.49 14.40
N PHE A 70 -8.78 -11.21 14.13
CA PHE A 70 -10.09 -10.74 13.73
C PHE A 70 -10.15 -10.48 12.23
N PHE A 71 -11.29 -10.81 11.61
CA PHE A 71 -11.54 -10.61 10.19
C PHE A 71 -12.82 -9.79 9.96
N HIS A 72 -12.79 -8.82 9.05
CA HIS A 72 -13.97 -8.02 8.69
C HIS A 72 -14.36 -8.23 7.22
N SER A 73 -15.62 -8.56 6.94
CA SER A 73 -16.06 -9.11 5.65
C SER A 73 -16.27 -8.13 4.49
N ARG A 74 -15.87 -6.84 4.58
CA ARG A 74 -16.16 -5.86 3.52
C ARG A 74 -15.26 -5.99 2.27
N THR A 75 -15.87 -5.76 1.11
CA THR A 75 -15.55 -6.27 -0.25
C THR A 75 -14.17 -5.92 -0.85
N ILE A 76 -13.33 -5.11 -0.21
CA ILE A 76 -12.00 -4.75 -0.75
C ILE A 76 -10.90 -5.44 0.06
N LYS A 77 -10.35 -6.54 -0.48
CA LYS A 77 -9.28 -7.33 0.17
C LYS A 77 -7.93 -6.58 0.28
N ARG A 78 -7.72 -5.53 -0.53
CA ARG A 78 -6.50 -4.71 -0.58
C ARG A 78 -6.84 -3.24 -0.80
N SER A 79 -6.80 -2.44 0.25
CA SER A 79 -7.09 -1.00 0.20
C SER A 79 -5.83 -0.18 0.42
N THR A 80 -5.72 0.99 -0.20
CA THR A 80 -4.67 1.99 0.14
C THR A 80 -5.04 2.83 1.36
N LEU A 81 -6.30 2.76 1.79
CA LEU A 81 -6.83 3.41 2.98
C LEU A 81 -6.95 2.40 4.11
N SER A 82 -6.64 2.84 5.33
CA SER A 82 -6.94 2.07 6.53
C SER A 82 -8.44 1.91 6.72
N SER A 83 -8.83 0.89 7.47
CA SER A 83 -10.23 0.62 7.77
C SER A 83 -10.82 1.75 8.64
N ARG A 84 -11.99 2.28 8.24
CA ARG A 84 -12.68 3.40 8.93
C ARG A 84 -14.15 3.04 9.14
N GLY A 85 -14.71 3.35 10.30
CA GLY A 85 -16.15 3.19 10.58
C GLY A 85 -16.43 2.70 12.01
N ARG A 86 -17.66 2.25 12.27
CA ARG A 86 -18.07 1.84 13.62
C ARG A 86 -17.22 0.70 14.20
N HIS A 87 -16.74 -0.20 13.35
CA HIS A 87 -15.85 -1.31 13.74
C HIS A 87 -14.44 -0.86 14.12
N SER A 88 -14.00 0.37 13.78
CA SER A 88 -12.70 0.88 14.24
C SER A 88 -12.72 1.33 15.70
N PHE A 89 -13.88 1.43 16.34
CA PHE A 89 -14.01 1.77 17.76
C PHE A 89 -13.70 0.61 18.71
N ILE A 90 -13.35 -0.57 18.19
CA ILE A 90 -12.85 -1.68 18.99
C ILE A 90 -11.62 -1.30 19.84
N SER A 91 -10.82 -0.31 19.40
CA SER A 91 -9.68 0.20 20.17
C SER A 91 -10.08 0.96 21.44
N MET A 92 -11.36 1.28 21.62
CA MET A 92 -11.89 1.94 22.82
C MET A 92 -12.40 0.94 23.86
N GLU A 93 -12.44 -0.36 23.53
CA GLU A 93 -12.90 -1.38 24.47
C GLU A 93 -11.85 -1.56 25.58
N PRO A 94 -12.23 -1.48 26.87
CA PRO A 94 -11.28 -1.49 27.99
C PRO A 94 -10.47 -2.80 28.08
N LYS A 95 -10.99 -3.90 27.52
CA LYS A 95 -10.31 -5.20 27.50
C LYS A 95 -9.35 -5.38 26.31
N VAL A 96 -9.39 -4.48 25.33
CA VAL A 96 -8.52 -4.51 24.15
C VAL A 96 -7.27 -3.70 24.48
N GLU A 97 -6.18 -4.41 24.79
CA GLU A 97 -4.92 -3.79 25.17
C GLU A 97 -4.14 -3.27 23.95
N TRP A 98 -4.29 -3.96 22.82
CA TRP A 98 -3.60 -3.59 21.58
C TRP A 98 -4.38 -4.09 20.36
N ILE A 99 -4.31 -3.33 19.28
CA ILE A 99 -4.91 -3.71 18.01
C ILE A 99 -4.12 -3.16 16.82
N GLN A 100 -3.95 -3.98 15.79
CA GLN A 100 -3.28 -3.57 14.56
C GLN A 100 -3.86 -4.25 13.33
N GLN A 101 -4.16 -3.44 12.31
CA GLN A 101 -4.57 -3.94 11.00
C GLN A 101 -3.35 -4.48 10.24
N GLN A 102 -3.48 -5.66 9.65
CA GLN A 102 -2.44 -6.28 8.84
C GLN A 102 -2.23 -5.50 7.53
N VAL A 103 -0.96 -5.20 7.25
CA VAL A 103 -0.50 -4.47 6.05
C VAL A 103 0.25 -5.44 5.14
N VAL A 104 -0.07 -5.40 3.85
CA VAL A 104 0.63 -6.18 2.83
C VAL A 104 2.05 -5.65 2.66
N LYS A 105 3.03 -6.52 2.85
CA LYS A 105 4.42 -6.25 2.49
C LYS A 105 4.66 -6.66 1.04
N ARG A 106 5.30 -5.79 0.25
CA ARG A 106 5.72 -6.13 -1.11
C ARG A 106 6.83 -7.19 -1.05
N ARG A 107 6.60 -8.34 -1.69
CA ARG A 107 7.63 -9.36 -1.86
C ARG A 107 8.67 -8.88 -2.87
N ILE A 108 9.95 -8.92 -2.51
CA ILE A 108 11.09 -8.63 -3.40
C ILE A 108 12.02 -9.85 -3.33
N LYS A 109 12.49 -10.35 -4.48
CA LYS A 109 13.46 -11.46 -4.49
C LYS A 109 14.78 -10.96 -3.91
N ARG A 110 15.46 -11.76 -3.08
CA ARG A 110 16.73 -11.39 -2.44
C ARG A 110 17.78 -10.95 -3.46
N ASP A 111 17.83 -11.62 -4.61
CA ASP A 111 18.78 -11.33 -5.69
C ASP A 111 18.24 -10.35 -6.74
N TYR A 112 17.13 -9.65 -6.45
CA TYR A 112 16.55 -8.72 -7.39
C TYR A 112 17.45 -7.50 -7.56
N LYS A 113 18.15 -7.43 -8.71
CA LYS A 113 18.80 -6.22 -9.18
C LYS A 113 17.82 -5.43 -10.06
N PRO A 114 17.33 -4.25 -9.64
CA PRO A 114 16.47 -3.45 -10.49
C PRO A 114 17.21 -3.10 -11.77
N ALA A 115 16.69 -3.53 -12.92
CA ALA A 115 17.23 -3.08 -14.19
C ALA A 115 17.07 -1.55 -14.26
N PRO A 116 18.11 -0.81 -14.71
CA PRO A 116 17.94 0.60 -15.01
C PRO A 116 16.81 0.75 -16.04
N PRO A 117 16.07 1.87 -16.02
CA PRO A 117 15.05 2.15 -17.04
C PRO A 117 15.70 1.94 -18.41
N ARG A 118 15.09 1.10 -19.26
CA ARG A 118 15.57 0.94 -20.63
C ARG A 118 15.53 2.33 -21.27
N SER A 119 16.69 2.95 -21.47
CA SER A 119 16.80 4.01 -22.45
C SER A 119 16.29 3.42 -23.76
N LEU A 120 15.38 4.14 -24.42
CA LEU A 120 14.95 3.84 -25.77
C LEU A 120 16.20 3.88 -26.65
N SER A 121 16.91 2.76 -26.76
CA SER A 121 17.98 2.62 -27.73
C SER A 121 17.31 2.70 -29.09
N LYS A 122 17.77 3.68 -29.89
CA LYS A 122 17.32 3.91 -31.26
C LYS A 122 17.23 2.57 -32.00
N PRO A 123 16.15 2.31 -32.76
CA PRO A 123 16.07 1.08 -33.55
C PRO A 123 17.29 0.98 -34.46
N ARG A 124 17.96 -0.18 -34.43
CA ARG A 124 19.04 -0.50 -35.36
C ARG A 124 18.47 -0.47 -36.77
N PRO A 125 19.08 0.25 -37.73
CA PRO A 125 18.63 0.18 -39.12
C PRO A 125 18.76 -1.26 -39.62
N HIS A 126 17.69 -1.75 -40.24
CA HIS A 126 17.67 -3.02 -40.94
C HIS A 126 18.72 -2.96 -42.06
N GLN A 127 19.81 -3.72 -41.93
CA GLN A 127 20.75 -3.89 -43.01
C GLN A 127 20.22 -5.01 -43.92
N SER A 128 19.53 -4.61 -44.99
CA SER A 128 19.09 -5.53 -46.05
C SER A 128 20.32 -6.14 -46.70
N ARG A 129 20.52 -7.46 -46.56
CA ARG A 129 21.53 -8.20 -47.30
C ARG A 129 21.05 -8.37 -48.75
N PRO A 130 21.82 -7.98 -49.79
CA PRO A 130 21.45 -8.30 -51.17
C PRO A 130 21.62 -9.80 -51.40
N GLY A 131 20.62 -10.40 -52.04
CA GLY A 131 20.58 -11.83 -52.36
C GLY A 131 21.71 -12.23 -53.30
N GLN A 132 22.37 -13.34 -52.97
CA GLN A 132 23.32 -14.00 -53.86
C GLN A 132 22.51 -14.68 -54.99
N HIS A 133 22.76 -14.25 -56.21
CA HIS A 133 22.26 -14.87 -57.43
C HIS A 133 23.12 -16.11 -57.70
N LEU A 134 22.54 -17.31 -57.58
CA LEU A 134 23.17 -18.57 -58.00
C LEU A 134 22.67 -18.89 -59.41
N LEU A 135 23.60 -18.94 -60.36
CA LEU A 135 23.56 -19.80 -61.55
C LEU A 135 24.67 -20.82 -61.39
#